data_AF-A0A7C3AVZ8-F1
#
_entry.id   AF-A0A7C3AVZ8-F1
#
_cell.length_a   1.000
_cell.length_b   1.000
_cell.length_c   1.000
_cell.angle_alpha   90.00
_cell.angle_beta   90.00
_cell.angle_gamma   90.00
#
_symmetry.space_group_name_H-M   'P 1'
#
loop_
_entity.id
_entity.type
_entity.pdbx_description
1 polymer ?
#
loop_
_entity_poly.entity_id
_entity_poly.type
_entity_poly.pdbx_seq_one_letter_code
_entity_poly.pdbx_strand_id
1 'polypeptide(L)'
;MKRRFCSLRRYLLSICLLMVALTIPGAVFADGIAIPSNPEMWSYIEEGQQVAVVKILGDDKARVDLFISMLDQSGESNEVTFFLPLGLEVTNFSVTETTSLAFDEEMTDELDSVLEREVRRPAQYKSSVQLSLLSGTLVINGGWSWPIWYAVLLSGCGVMGGAPQPVGTFETESSTIDIYDMEQDVDLQAFIQATGLDPSVREGLERVRGQHIAVIHLRTQAASSDVGSHGPLSIQPGIHMRWRVAMETGSGEHNYAYPLGTGSAWAHPIEVTRVYVVAPPGLDFEVDYPELGQDLSGYGGQTFYHQWPKILYAEGPAFAVENAVGDFGRIWRVTYYMSNASEDILISPFSGISTETQSDLELRKFQEVASIASWPISLIGSILIWVFAWRFIMSRFLGLEYEWLSTRFWGEALGWAFLYPAVNIAAIVVLLLLFIFTGPFAILGILILLTTVFGILSIFLFSNVRAPKLGVPKGRAALAYILVVLLANAIYLPIALGYAALLHAL
;
A
#
# COMPACT_ATOMS: atom_id res chain seq x y z
N MET A 1 49.71 14.61 -44.63
CA MET A 1 48.48 14.68 -43.82
C MET A 1 47.26 13.97 -44.43
N LYS A 2 46.76 14.34 -45.62
CA LYS A 2 45.43 13.89 -46.15
C LYS A 2 45.04 12.40 -45.96
N ARG A 3 45.96 11.43 -46.02
CA ARG A 3 45.63 10.00 -45.87
C ARG A 3 45.11 9.58 -44.47
N ARG A 4 45.40 10.29 -43.37
CA ARG A 4 44.92 9.89 -42.01
C ARG A 4 43.44 10.23 -41.74
N PHE A 5 42.84 11.17 -42.48
CA PHE A 5 41.44 11.55 -42.27
C PHE A 5 40.44 10.49 -42.79
N CYS A 6 40.82 9.70 -43.79
CA CYS A 6 39.94 8.66 -44.36
C CYS A 6 39.73 7.45 -43.45
N SER A 7 40.70 7.07 -42.61
CA SER A 7 40.51 5.97 -41.66
C SER A 7 39.61 6.41 -40.50
N LEU A 8 39.85 7.60 -39.93
CA LEU A 8 39.05 8.12 -38.82
C LEU A 8 37.57 8.24 -39.18
N ARG A 9 37.23 8.71 -40.40
CA ARG A 9 35.84 8.77 -40.87
C ARG A 9 35.20 7.39 -41.05
N ARG A 10 35.97 6.33 -41.35
CA ARG A 10 35.45 4.95 -41.39
C ARG A 10 35.19 4.41 -39.99
N TYR A 11 36.13 4.58 -39.05
CA TYR A 11 35.92 4.17 -37.66
C TYR A 11 34.74 4.90 -37.01
N LEU A 12 34.59 6.21 -37.23
CA LEU A 12 33.42 6.95 -36.75
C LEU A 12 32.11 6.44 -37.38
N LEU A 13 32.09 6.14 -38.68
CA LEU A 13 30.88 5.58 -39.30
C LEU A 13 30.55 4.18 -38.76
N SER A 14 31.56 3.33 -38.54
CA SER A 14 31.38 2.00 -37.94
C SER A 14 30.94 2.07 -36.47
N ILE A 15 31.46 3.02 -35.68
CA ILE A 15 31.02 3.24 -34.30
C ILE A 15 29.60 3.80 -34.27
N CYS A 16 29.24 4.74 -35.14
CA CYS A 16 27.85 5.20 -35.25
C CYS A 16 26.90 4.08 -35.70
N LEU A 17 27.31 3.20 -36.64
CA LEU A 17 26.51 2.04 -37.03
C LEU A 17 26.40 0.99 -35.92
N LEU A 18 27.46 0.77 -35.14
CA LEU A 18 27.43 -0.13 -33.99
C LEU A 18 26.55 0.43 -32.86
N MET A 19 26.64 1.73 -32.59
CA MET A 19 25.75 2.43 -31.63
C MET A 19 24.30 2.34 -32.10
N VAL A 20 24.01 2.63 -33.38
CA VAL A 20 22.66 2.51 -33.95
C VAL A 20 22.13 1.07 -33.88
N ALA A 21 22.99 0.06 -34.07
CA ALA A 21 22.62 -1.36 -33.92
C ALA A 21 22.43 -1.80 -32.46
N LEU A 22 23.11 -1.15 -31.51
CA LEU A 22 22.94 -1.36 -30.06
C LEU A 22 21.79 -0.53 -29.46
N THR A 23 21.31 0.49 -30.17
CA THR A 23 20.06 1.21 -29.87
C THR A 23 18.88 0.74 -30.72
N ILE A 24 18.97 -0.43 -31.34
CA ILE A 24 17.77 -1.21 -31.68
C ILE A 24 17.41 -1.91 -30.38
N PRO A 25 16.30 -1.56 -29.69
CA PRO A 25 15.84 -2.40 -28.58
C PRO A 25 15.64 -3.82 -29.09
N GLY A 26 16.10 -4.82 -28.33
CA GLY A 26 15.77 -6.22 -28.61
C GLY A 26 14.26 -6.33 -28.77
N ALA A 27 13.79 -6.97 -29.84
CA ALA A 27 12.39 -6.91 -30.21
C ALA A 27 11.51 -7.48 -29.08
N VAL A 28 10.75 -6.60 -28.42
CA VAL A 28 9.76 -6.96 -27.40
C VAL A 28 8.59 -7.58 -28.15
N PHE A 29 8.42 -8.90 -27.99
CA PHE A 29 7.50 -9.71 -28.80
C PHE A 29 6.19 -10.00 -28.06
N ALA A 30 5.40 -8.95 -27.84
CA ALA A 30 3.98 -9.06 -27.56
C ALA A 30 3.32 -10.05 -28.54
N ASP A 31 2.55 -11.05 -28.06
CA ASP A 31 1.10 -10.90 -27.84
C ASP A 31 0.33 -12.24 -27.96
N GLY A 32 -0.59 -12.51 -27.02
CA GLY A 32 -1.50 -13.67 -27.05
C GLY A 32 -2.79 -13.34 -27.81
N ILE A 33 -3.08 -14.09 -28.89
CA ILE A 33 -4.09 -13.69 -29.87
C ILE A 33 -5.40 -14.48 -29.71
N ALA A 34 -6.51 -13.75 -29.59
CA ALA A 34 -7.86 -14.22 -29.85
C ALA A 34 -8.53 -13.34 -30.90
N ILE A 35 -8.84 -13.86 -32.08
CA ILE A 35 -9.65 -13.14 -33.09
C ILE A 35 -10.64 -14.17 -33.66
N PRO A 36 -11.93 -14.14 -33.28
CA PRO A 36 -12.89 -15.14 -33.68
C PRO A 36 -13.40 -14.93 -35.12
N SER A 37 -13.83 -16.02 -35.74
CA SER A 37 -14.35 -16.05 -37.11
C SER A 37 -15.77 -15.44 -37.28
N ASN A 38 -16.35 -14.85 -36.23
CA ASN A 38 -17.59 -14.07 -36.29
C ASN A 38 -17.45 -12.70 -35.59
N PRO A 39 -17.21 -11.60 -36.34
CA PRO A 39 -17.07 -10.26 -35.77
C PRO A 39 -18.33 -9.71 -35.06
N GLU A 40 -19.53 -10.17 -35.43
CA GLU A 40 -20.78 -9.66 -34.83
C GLU A 40 -21.00 -10.17 -33.40
N MET A 41 -20.42 -11.32 -33.05
CA MET A 41 -20.40 -11.82 -31.67
C MET A 41 -19.40 -11.03 -30.81
N TRP A 42 -18.27 -10.63 -31.38
CA TRP A 42 -17.15 -10.05 -30.63
C TRP A 42 -17.43 -8.65 -30.08
N SER A 43 -18.39 -7.92 -30.65
CA SER A 43 -18.88 -6.65 -30.08
C SER A 43 -19.71 -6.81 -28.79
N TYR A 44 -20.07 -8.03 -28.39
CA TYR A 44 -20.88 -8.32 -27.19
C TYR A 44 -20.12 -9.04 -26.07
N ILE A 45 -18.85 -9.41 -26.27
CA ILE A 45 -18.07 -10.14 -25.26
C ILE A 45 -16.87 -9.28 -24.83
N GLU A 46 -16.65 -9.19 -23.53
CA GLU A 46 -15.65 -8.33 -22.89
C GLU A 46 -14.83 -9.13 -21.86
N GLU A 47 -13.50 -8.95 -21.83
CA GLU A 47 -12.69 -9.30 -20.66
C GLU A 47 -12.99 -8.28 -19.55
N GLY A 48 -13.56 -8.75 -18.45
CA GLY A 48 -14.02 -7.89 -17.36
C GLY A 48 -12.89 -7.52 -16.42
N GLN A 49 -12.27 -8.52 -15.78
CA GLN A 49 -11.23 -8.34 -14.78
C GLN A 49 -10.09 -9.34 -15.02
N GLN A 50 -8.87 -8.81 -15.03
CA GLN A 50 -7.64 -9.57 -15.14
C GLN A 50 -6.79 -9.33 -13.89
N VAL A 51 -6.40 -10.37 -13.17
CA VAL A 51 -5.65 -10.23 -11.90
C VAL A 51 -4.54 -11.26 -11.82
N ALA A 52 -3.28 -10.84 -11.89
CA ALA A 52 -2.12 -11.72 -11.89
C ALA A 52 -1.19 -11.48 -10.70
N VAL A 53 -0.64 -12.55 -10.13
CA VAL A 53 0.35 -12.50 -9.06
C VAL A 53 1.56 -13.37 -9.42
N VAL A 54 2.67 -12.72 -9.74
CA VAL A 54 3.96 -13.34 -10.07
C VAL A 54 4.82 -13.39 -8.79
N LYS A 55 5.03 -14.58 -8.24
CA LYS A 55 5.83 -14.82 -7.02
C LYS A 55 7.18 -15.41 -7.43
N ILE A 56 8.26 -14.63 -7.27
CA ILE A 56 9.64 -15.05 -7.54
C ILE A 56 10.04 -16.10 -6.50
N LEU A 57 10.57 -17.25 -6.95
CA LEU A 57 10.91 -18.40 -6.09
C LEU A 57 12.42 -18.53 -5.81
N GLY A 58 13.22 -17.80 -6.57
CA GLY A 58 14.68 -17.84 -6.63
C GLY A 58 15.15 -17.02 -7.82
N ASP A 59 16.47 -16.95 -8.05
CA ASP A 59 17.04 -16.17 -9.15
C ASP A 59 16.60 -16.67 -10.54
N ASP A 60 16.14 -17.93 -10.66
CA ASP A 60 15.89 -18.60 -11.95
C ASP A 60 14.40 -18.93 -12.26
N LYS A 61 13.47 -18.71 -11.32
CA LYS A 61 12.10 -19.29 -11.40
C LYS A 61 11.01 -18.41 -10.79
N ALA A 62 9.85 -18.37 -11.46
CA ALA A 62 8.62 -17.75 -10.96
C ALA A 62 7.50 -18.78 -10.74
N ARG A 63 6.52 -18.40 -9.90
CA ARG A 63 5.15 -18.92 -9.91
C ARG A 63 4.22 -17.81 -10.37
N VAL A 64 3.27 -18.13 -11.24
CA VAL A 64 2.19 -17.20 -11.64
C VAL A 64 0.87 -17.74 -11.08
N ASP A 65 0.01 -16.83 -10.64
CA ASP A 65 -1.40 -17.05 -10.31
C ASP A 65 -2.22 -15.97 -11.01
N LEU A 66 -2.93 -16.30 -12.09
CA LEU A 66 -3.68 -15.37 -12.96
C LEU A 66 -5.16 -15.70 -12.99
N PHE A 67 -6.02 -14.74 -12.65
CA PHE A 67 -7.46 -14.76 -12.88
C PHE A 67 -7.86 -13.97 -14.13
N ILE A 68 -8.80 -14.51 -14.92
CA ILE A 68 -9.48 -13.85 -16.03
C ILE A 68 -11.00 -14.07 -15.89
N SER A 69 -11.80 -13.00 -15.94
CA SER A 69 -13.27 -13.07 -16.12
C SER A 69 -13.71 -12.57 -17.49
N MET A 70 -14.78 -13.16 -18.00
CA MET A 70 -15.32 -12.91 -19.33
C MET A 70 -16.83 -12.71 -19.26
N LEU A 71 -17.31 -11.60 -19.79
CA LEU A 71 -18.70 -11.15 -19.69
C LEU A 71 -19.37 -11.19 -21.07
N ASP A 72 -20.61 -11.67 -21.12
CA ASP A 72 -21.39 -11.73 -22.36
C ASP A 72 -22.63 -10.83 -22.29
N GLN A 73 -22.57 -9.70 -23.00
CA GLN A 73 -23.65 -8.73 -23.11
C GLN A 73 -24.78 -9.18 -24.06
N SER A 74 -24.61 -10.26 -24.84
CA SER A 74 -25.68 -10.74 -25.74
C SER A 74 -26.87 -11.32 -24.99
N GLY A 75 -26.67 -11.76 -23.74
CA GLY A 75 -27.64 -12.50 -22.95
C GLY A 75 -27.72 -13.99 -23.30
N GLU A 76 -26.93 -14.46 -24.25
CA GLU A 76 -26.73 -15.88 -24.57
C GLU A 76 -25.44 -16.41 -23.91
N SER A 77 -25.08 -17.67 -24.17
CA SER A 77 -23.90 -18.33 -23.61
C SER A 77 -23.07 -18.93 -24.74
N ASN A 78 -22.06 -18.17 -25.14
CA ASN A 78 -21.20 -18.44 -26.29
C ASN A 78 -19.96 -19.25 -25.87
N GLU A 79 -19.22 -19.75 -26.85
CA GLU A 79 -17.96 -20.49 -26.63
C GLU A 79 -16.81 -19.67 -27.22
N VAL A 80 -15.87 -19.28 -26.36
CA VAL A 80 -14.69 -18.50 -26.74
C VAL A 80 -13.46 -19.39 -26.56
N THR A 81 -12.67 -19.51 -27.64
CA THR A 81 -11.39 -20.23 -27.63
C THR A 81 -10.25 -19.23 -27.78
N PHE A 82 -9.32 -19.21 -26.83
CA PHE A 82 -8.13 -18.36 -26.83
C PHE A 82 -6.91 -19.12 -26.31
N PHE A 83 -5.71 -18.55 -26.47
CA PHE A 83 -4.49 -19.14 -25.91
C PHE A 83 -3.72 -18.13 -25.05
N LEU A 84 -3.04 -18.64 -24.03
CA LEU A 84 -2.21 -17.88 -23.10
C LEU A 84 -0.78 -18.44 -23.13
N PRO A 85 0.25 -17.65 -23.44
CA PRO A 85 1.63 -18.08 -23.28
C PRO A 85 2.01 -18.21 -21.80
N LEU A 86 2.60 -19.35 -21.44
CA LEU A 86 2.96 -19.70 -20.07
C LEU A 86 4.47 -19.56 -19.80
N GLY A 87 5.30 -19.48 -20.85
CA GLY A 87 6.76 -19.37 -20.79
C GLY A 87 7.51 -20.71 -20.86
N LEU A 88 8.77 -20.73 -20.45
CA LEU A 88 9.65 -21.90 -20.56
C LEU A 88 9.53 -22.88 -19.37
N GLU A 89 9.75 -24.17 -19.64
CA GLU A 89 9.80 -25.28 -18.67
C GLU A 89 8.63 -25.28 -17.66
N VAL A 90 7.40 -25.17 -18.17
CA VAL A 90 6.25 -24.95 -17.29
C VAL A 90 5.89 -26.20 -16.49
N THR A 91 5.81 -26.04 -15.18
CA THR A 91 5.53 -27.13 -14.24
C THR A 91 4.45 -26.73 -13.24
N ASN A 92 3.69 -27.72 -12.74
CA ASN A 92 2.63 -27.52 -11.75
C ASN A 92 1.59 -26.46 -12.18
N PHE A 93 1.08 -26.56 -13.42
CA PHE A 93 -0.06 -25.76 -13.89
C PHE A 93 -1.39 -26.29 -13.32
N SER A 94 -2.38 -25.41 -13.06
CA SER A 94 -3.83 -25.72 -13.14
C SER A 94 -4.71 -24.51 -13.25
N VAL A 95 -5.86 -24.79 -13.81
CA VAL A 95 -7.10 -24.02 -13.77
C VAL A 95 -7.96 -24.44 -12.59
N THR A 96 -8.74 -23.52 -12.02
CA THR A 96 -10.05 -23.82 -11.42
C THR A 96 -11.01 -22.64 -11.63
N GLU A 97 -12.32 -22.91 -11.67
CA GLU A 97 -13.35 -21.84 -11.70
C GLU A 97 -13.50 -21.19 -10.32
N THR A 98 -13.62 -19.85 -10.29
CA THR A 98 -13.85 -19.04 -9.09
C THR A 98 -14.60 -17.77 -9.44
N THR A 99 -15.00 -17.01 -8.43
CA THR A 99 -15.30 -15.59 -8.61
C THR A 99 -14.04 -14.75 -8.44
N SER A 100 -14.03 -13.54 -9.01
CA SER A 100 -12.96 -12.55 -8.82
C SER A 100 -12.75 -12.21 -7.34
N LEU A 101 -13.85 -12.06 -6.59
CA LEU A 101 -13.82 -11.92 -5.14
C LEU A 101 -13.01 -13.06 -4.48
N ALA A 102 -13.37 -14.31 -4.74
CA ALA A 102 -12.70 -15.46 -4.13
C ALA A 102 -11.23 -15.64 -4.59
N PHE A 103 -10.86 -15.14 -5.80
CA PHE A 103 -9.46 -15.08 -6.23
C PHE A 103 -8.67 -14.03 -5.44
N ASP A 104 -9.15 -12.78 -5.40
CA ASP A 104 -8.53 -11.69 -4.64
C ASP A 104 -8.32 -12.14 -3.18
N GLU A 105 -9.34 -12.80 -2.64
CA GLU A 105 -9.38 -13.39 -1.31
C GLU A 105 -8.25 -14.43 -1.02
N GLU A 106 -7.77 -15.29 -1.96
CA GLU A 106 -6.53 -16.09 -1.73
C GLU A 106 -5.25 -15.33 -2.08
N MET A 107 -5.28 -14.56 -3.17
CA MET A 107 -4.05 -14.12 -3.85
C MET A 107 -3.58 -12.72 -3.49
N THR A 108 -4.51 -11.78 -3.37
CA THR A 108 -4.21 -10.35 -3.31
C THR A 108 -4.50 -9.76 -1.94
N ASP A 109 -5.51 -10.24 -1.21
CA ASP A 109 -5.97 -9.62 0.05
C ASP A 109 -4.85 -9.47 1.10
N GLU A 110 -3.97 -10.47 1.25
CA GLU A 110 -2.81 -10.34 2.15
C GLU A 110 -1.78 -9.34 1.59
N LEU A 111 -1.52 -9.34 0.27
CA LEU A 111 -0.58 -8.43 -0.39
C LEU A 111 -1.06 -6.98 -0.34
N ASP A 112 -2.35 -6.75 -0.59
CA ASP A 112 -3.02 -5.46 -0.46
C ASP A 112 -3.09 -5.02 0.99
N SER A 113 -3.27 -5.93 1.96
CA SER A 113 -3.13 -5.59 3.39
C SER A 113 -1.71 -5.14 3.77
N VAL A 114 -0.68 -5.55 3.03
CA VAL A 114 0.71 -5.13 3.22
C VAL A 114 0.99 -3.82 2.47
N LEU A 115 0.55 -3.69 1.23
CA LEU A 115 0.59 -2.43 0.46
C LEU A 115 -0.15 -1.31 1.20
N GLU A 116 -1.39 -1.54 1.65
CA GLU A 116 -2.15 -0.59 2.50
C GLU A 116 -1.39 -0.25 3.79
N ARG A 117 -0.79 -1.25 4.46
CA ARG A 117 -0.09 -1.05 5.73
C ARG A 117 1.16 -0.20 5.56
N GLU A 118 1.96 -0.46 4.53
CA GLU A 118 3.16 0.32 4.24
C GLU A 118 2.81 1.72 3.71
N VAL A 119 1.78 1.88 2.87
CA VAL A 119 1.22 3.20 2.49
C VAL A 119 0.70 3.98 3.70
N ARG A 120 0.11 3.31 4.69
CA ARG A 120 -0.37 3.91 5.95
C ARG A 120 0.75 4.10 6.99
N ARG A 121 1.89 3.40 6.90
CA ARG A 121 2.98 3.41 7.90
C ARG A 121 3.52 4.82 8.18
N PRO A 122 3.79 5.69 7.18
CA PRO A 122 4.22 7.06 7.45
C PRO A 122 3.19 7.87 8.26
N ALA A 123 1.90 7.75 7.94
CA ALA A 123 0.83 8.44 8.65
C ALA A 123 0.65 7.92 10.08
N GLN A 124 0.71 6.60 10.28
CA GLN A 124 0.70 5.97 11.60
C GLN A 124 1.92 6.39 12.44
N TYR A 125 3.11 6.46 11.84
CA TYR A 125 4.33 6.96 12.48
C TYR A 125 4.18 8.42 12.94
N LYS A 126 3.74 9.33 12.06
CA LYS A 126 3.48 10.74 12.44
C LYS A 126 2.48 10.81 13.60
N SER A 127 1.36 10.12 13.48
CA SER A 127 0.30 10.07 14.50
C SER A 127 0.81 9.52 15.83
N SER A 128 1.58 8.43 15.84
CA SER A 128 2.17 7.86 17.06
C SER A 128 3.15 8.82 17.74
N VAL A 129 4.05 9.48 16.98
CA VAL A 129 4.96 10.48 17.53
C VAL A 129 4.16 11.66 18.10
N GLN A 130 3.17 12.18 17.39
CA GLN A 130 2.30 13.27 17.85
C GLN A 130 1.49 12.91 19.10
N LEU A 131 0.91 11.70 19.16
CA LEU A 131 0.18 11.16 20.33
C LEU A 131 1.10 10.94 21.53
N SER A 132 2.33 10.46 21.30
CA SER A 132 3.33 10.33 22.35
C SER A 132 3.70 11.70 22.94
N LEU A 133 3.88 12.73 22.11
CA LEU A 133 4.15 14.11 22.54
C LEU A 133 2.95 14.76 23.25
N LEU A 134 1.72 14.44 22.81
CA LEU A 134 0.48 14.80 23.49
C LEU A 134 0.43 14.22 24.92
N SER A 135 0.89 12.97 25.13
CA SER A 135 0.91 12.37 26.47
C SER A 135 1.72 13.18 27.48
N GLY A 136 2.85 13.77 27.07
CA GLY A 136 3.63 14.70 27.88
C GLY A 136 2.86 15.98 28.22
N THR A 137 2.06 16.53 27.29
CA THR A 137 1.18 17.68 27.59
C THR A 137 0.09 17.34 28.61
N LEU A 138 -0.47 16.12 28.56
CA LEU A 138 -1.51 15.68 29.50
C LEU A 138 -1.00 15.57 30.94
N VAL A 139 0.29 15.28 31.12
CA VAL A 139 0.96 15.23 32.43
C VAL A 139 1.19 16.62 33.03
N ILE A 140 1.44 17.65 32.21
CA ILE A 140 1.84 18.99 32.69
C ILE A 140 0.80 20.08 32.55
N ASN A 141 -0.30 19.86 31.80
CA ASN A 141 -1.19 20.95 31.38
C ASN A 141 -2.69 20.76 31.67
N GLY A 142 -3.15 19.56 32.06
CA GLY A 142 -4.54 19.38 32.51
C GLY A 142 -5.64 19.93 31.58
N GLY A 143 -5.42 19.92 30.25
CA GLY A 143 -6.37 20.36 29.23
C GLY A 143 -6.03 21.67 28.48
N TRP A 144 -5.29 22.61 29.06
CA TRP A 144 -5.28 24.01 28.58
C TRP A 144 -4.67 24.27 27.19
N SER A 145 -4.02 23.28 26.55
CA SER A 145 -3.47 23.37 25.20
C SER A 145 -4.42 22.86 24.09
N TRP A 146 -5.63 22.39 24.43
CA TRP A 146 -6.54 21.75 23.46
C TRP A 146 -6.83 22.54 22.16
N PRO A 147 -6.90 23.89 22.13
CA PRO A 147 -7.19 24.62 20.89
C PRO A 147 -6.09 24.51 19.81
N ILE A 148 -4.86 24.16 20.20
CA ILE A 148 -3.71 24.02 19.27
C ILE A 148 -3.69 22.62 18.64
N TRP A 149 -4.16 21.60 19.35
CA TRP A 149 -4.08 20.20 18.94
C TRP A 149 -5.31 19.71 18.15
N TYR A 150 -6.40 20.49 18.13
CA TYR A 150 -7.65 20.14 17.46
C TYR A 150 -7.51 19.91 15.94
N ALA A 151 -6.49 20.48 15.31
CA ALA A 151 -6.26 20.40 13.86
C ALA A 151 -5.67 19.08 13.34
N VAL A 152 -5.40 18.09 14.22
CA VAL A 152 -4.46 16.98 13.93
C VAL A 152 -5.10 15.57 13.91
N LEU A 153 -6.35 15.39 14.38
CA LEU A 153 -6.85 14.08 14.85
C LEU A 153 -8.15 13.55 14.18
N LEU A 154 -8.29 13.52 12.85
CA LEU A 154 -9.51 13.03 12.17
C LEU A 154 -9.30 12.16 10.90
N SER A 155 -9.18 10.83 11.07
CA SER A 155 -9.30 9.71 10.09
C SER A 155 -9.30 8.34 10.84
N GLY A 156 -9.53 7.13 10.29
CA GLY A 156 -9.97 6.63 8.97
C GLY A 156 -9.81 5.08 8.88
N CYS A 157 -10.73 4.34 8.22
CA CYS A 157 -10.80 2.85 8.17
C CYS A 157 -11.39 2.34 6.83
N GLY A 158 -11.34 1.04 6.45
CA GLY A 158 -10.63 -0.13 7.01
C GLY A 158 -11.49 -1.42 7.12
N VAL A 159 -10.85 -2.60 6.90
CA VAL A 159 -11.30 -4.05 6.92
C VAL A 159 -11.19 -4.73 5.53
N MET A 160 -10.77 -6.02 5.50
CA MET A 160 -10.54 -6.96 4.35
C MET A 160 -10.49 -8.44 4.87
N GLY A 161 -10.48 -9.49 4.02
CA GLY A 161 -10.16 -10.91 4.34
C GLY A 161 -10.69 -12.01 3.37
N GLY A 162 -9.98 -13.18 3.20
CA GLY A 162 -10.27 -14.20 2.14
C GLY A 162 -9.82 -15.70 2.26
N ALA A 163 -9.75 -16.48 1.14
CA ALA A 163 -9.70 -17.99 1.09
C ALA A 163 -8.85 -18.81 0.01
N PRO A 164 -9.26 -19.21 -1.25
CA PRO A 164 -8.82 -20.51 -1.91
C PRO A 164 -8.48 -20.60 -3.47
N GLN A 165 -7.60 -21.51 -4.01
CA GLN A 165 -7.59 -22.10 -5.44
C GLN A 165 -6.65 -23.35 -5.83
N PRO A 166 -5.74 -23.45 -6.90
CA PRO A 166 -5.61 -24.61 -7.87
C PRO A 166 -4.43 -25.67 -7.77
N VAL A 167 -4.32 -26.65 -8.73
CA VAL A 167 -3.33 -27.81 -8.86
C VAL A 167 -3.59 -29.00 -9.92
N GLY A 168 -3.17 -29.06 -11.22
CA GLY A 168 -3.45 -30.15 -12.27
C GLY A 168 -4.03 -29.78 -13.71
N THR A 169 -4.72 -30.68 -14.46
CA THR A 169 -5.58 -30.37 -15.67
C THR A 169 -7.06 -30.44 -15.28
N PHE A 170 -7.90 -29.47 -15.71
CA PHE A 170 -9.24 -29.27 -15.12
C PHE A 170 -10.35 -29.10 -16.16
N GLU A 171 -11.31 -30.02 -16.10
CA GLU A 171 -12.70 -29.79 -16.48
C GLU A 171 -13.41 -29.08 -15.32
N THR A 172 -14.15 -28.03 -15.60
CA THR A 172 -15.05 -27.32 -14.67
C THR A 172 -16.47 -27.28 -15.23
N GLU A 173 -17.45 -26.64 -14.59
CA GLU A 173 -18.84 -26.71 -15.07
C GLU A 173 -19.07 -25.89 -16.36
N SER A 174 -18.22 -24.91 -16.65
CA SER A 174 -18.28 -24.08 -17.87
C SER A 174 -16.99 -23.97 -18.69
N SER A 175 -15.90 -24.65 -18.31
CA SER A 175 -14.59 -24.51 -18.98
C SER A 175 -13.83 -25.83 -19.15
N THR A 176 -13.09 -25.94 -20.25
CA THR A 176 -12.03 -26.95 -20.45
C THR A 176 -10.75 -26.23 -20.81
N ILE A 177 -9.66 -26.50 -20.08
CA ILE A 177 -8.36 -25.86 -20.35
C ILE A 177 -7.27 -26.91 -20.39
N ASP A 178 -6.63 -26.97 -21.55
CA ASP A 178 -5.57 -27.90 -21.89
C ASP A 178 -4.21 -27.18 -21.94
N ILE A 179 -3.20 -27.87 -21.42
CA ILE A 179 -1.82 -27.38 -21.33
C ILE A 179 -1.03 -28.03 -22.47
N TYR A 180 -0.42 -27.22 -23.32
CA TYR A 180 0.38 -27.67 -24.45
C TYR A 180 1.82 -27.17 -24.34
N ASP A 181 2.76 -27.97 -24.83
CA ASP A 181 4.14 -27.56 -25.07
C ASP A 181 4.31 -27.25 -26.57
N MET A 182 4.79 -26.06 -26.92
CA MET A 182 4.94 -25.63 -28.31
C MET A 182 6.37 -25.85 -28.78
N GLU A 183 6.75 -27.12 -28.99
CA GLU A 183 8.06 -27.50 -29.53
C GLU A 183 8.38 -26.73 -30.84
N GLN A 184 9.67 -26.46 -31.08
CA GLN A 184 10.08 -25.49 -32.11
C GLN A 184 9.69 -25.87 -33.55
N ASP A 185 9.45 -27.16 -33.82
CA ASP A 185 9.05 -27.71 -35.12
C ASP A 185 7.56 -28.02 -35.26
N VAL A 186 6.70 -27.65 -34.29
CA VAL A 186 5.24 -27.79 -34.38
C VAL A 186 4.71 -27.14 -35.68
N ASP A 187 3.93 -27.91 -36.43
CA ASP A 187 3.13 -27.42 -37.55
C ASP A 187 1.94 -26.64 -37.00
N LEU A 188 2.11 -25.33 -36.89
CA LEU A 188 1.09 -24.42 -36.40
C LEU A 188 -0.20 -24.47 -37.24
N GLN A 189 -0.13 -24.82 -38.53
CA GLN A 189 -1.33 -24.92 -39.35
C GLN A 189 -2.18 -26.13 -38.95
N ALA A 190 -1.55 -27.22 -38.54
CA ALA A 190 -2.19 -28.39 -37.97
C ALA A 190 -2.61 -28.17 -36.51
N PHE A 191 -1.79 -27.50 -35.71
CA PHE A 191 -2.11 -27.17 -34.31
C PHE A 191 -3.38 -26.31 -34.21
N ILE A 192 -3.44 -25.19 -34.94
CA ILE A 192 -4.62 -24.31 -35.01
C ILE A 192 -5.89 -25.09 -35.41
N GLN A 193 -5.78 -26.01 -36.37
CA GLN A 193 -6.90 -26.86 -36.80
C GLN A 193 -7.29 -27.94 -35.78
N ALA A 194 -6.38 -28.35 -34.90
CA ALA A 194 -6.64 -29.34 -33.86
C ALA A 194 -7.23 -28.72 -32.58
N THR A 195 -6.82 -27.50 -32.23
CA THR A 195 -7.26 -26.77 -31.02
C THR A 195 -8.37 -25.75 -31.28
N GLY A 196 -8.92 -25.67 -32.50
CA GLY A 196 -10.05 -24.81 -32.82
C GLY A 196 -9.76 -23.31 -32.83
N LEU A 197 -8.50 -22.91 -32.67
CA LEU A 197 -8.06 -21.51 -32.77
C LEU A 197 -8.29 -20.97 -34.20
N ASP A 198 -8.40 -19.65 -34.33
CA ASP A 198 -8.58 -19.01 -35.65
C ASP A 198 -7.24 -18.91 -36.43
N PRO A 199 -7.22 -19.08 -37.77
CA PRO A 199 -6.00 -18.95 -38.57
C PRO A 199 -5.21 -17.65 -38.41
N SER A 200 -5.84 -16.56 -37.95
CA SER A 200 -5.18 -15.29 -37.63
C SER A 200 -4.26 -15.35 -36.40
N VAL A 201 -4.45 -16.29 -35.46
CA VAL A 201 -3.57 -16.41 -34.28
C VAL A 201 -2.14 -16.84 -34.63
N ARG A 202 -1.93 -17.27 -35.87
CA ARG A 202 -0.68 -17.84 -36.38
C ARG A 202 0.55 -16.96 -36.10
N GLU A 203 0.45 -15.64 -36.23
CA GLU A 203 1.61 -14.76 -35.99
C GLU A 203 2.03 -14.75 -34.51
N GLY A 204 1.07 -14.91 -33.59
CA GLY A 204 1.34 -15.08 -32.15
C GLY A 204 1.92 -16.44 -31.82
N LEU A 205 1.37 -17.50 -32.42
CA LEU A 205 1.94 -18.86 -32.27
C LEU A 205 3.32 -19.00 -32.94
N GLU A 206 3.65 -18.19 -33.96
CA GLU A 206 5.02 -18.10 -34.51
C GLU A 206 5.97 -17.32 -33.59
N ARG A 207 5.47 -16.36 -32.79
CA ARG A 207 6.23 -15.62 -31.76
C ARG A 207 6.56 -16.46 -30.52
N VAL A 208 5.63 -17.29 -30.02
CA VAL A 208 5.79 -18.05 -28.76
C VAL A 208 6.37 -19.48 -28.93
N ARG A 209 7.01 -19.77 -30.07
CA ARG A 209 7.65 -21.08 -30.33
C ARG A 209 8.74 -21.40 -29.29
N GLY A 210 8.68 -22.59 -28.70
CA GLY A 210 9.58 -23.06 -27.65
C GLY A 210 9.09 -22.80 -26.22
N GLN A 211 7.94 -22.15 -26.05
CA GLN A 211 7.26 -21.98 -24.76
C GLN A 211 6.11 -22.97 -24.61
N HIS A 212 5.65 -23.22 -23.38
CA HIS A 212 4.34 -23.83 -23.16
C HIS A 212 3.23 -22.79 -23.33
N ILE A 213 2.04 -23.22 -23.77
CA ILE A 213 0.82 -22.40 -23.84
C ILE A 213 -0.36 -23.16 -23.24
N ALA A 214 -1.29 -22.45 -22.60
CA ALA A 214 -2.63 -22.99 -22.37
C ALA A 214 -3.49 -22.66 -23.60
N VAL A 215 -4.32 -23.60 -24.07
CA VAL A 215 -5.48 -23.27 -24.91
C VAL A 215 -6.73 -23.47 -24.07
N ILE A 216 -7.60 -22.46 -24.14
CA ILE A 216 -8.68 -22.25 -23.20
C ILE A 216 -9.99 -22.26 -23.97
N HIS A 217 -10.83 -23.26 -23.72
CA HIS A 217 -12.21 -23.34 -24.19
C HIS A 217 -13.13 -22.90 -23.05
N LEU A 218 -13.53 -21.64 -23.04
CA LEU A 218 -14.43 -21.07 -22.04
C LEU A 218 -15.82 -20.89 -22.62
N ARG A 219 -16.84 -21.37 -21.91
CA ARG A 219 -18.22 -20.97 -22.14
C ARG A 219 -18.53 -19.68 -21.38
N THR A 220 -18.87 -18.62 -22.11
CA THR A 220 -19.24 -17.34 -21.51
C THR A 220 -20.56 -17.45 -20.72
N GLN A 221 -20.68 -16.64 -19.67
CA GLN A 221 -21.90 -16.55 -18.88
C GLN A 221 -22.63 -15.25 -19.23
N ALA A 222 -23.92 -15.36 -19.53
CA ALA A 222 -24.80 -14.23 -19.84
C ALA A 222 -24.79 -13.21 -18.69
N ALA A 223 -24.58 -11.93 -19.02
CA ALA A 223 -24.56 -10.84 -18.04
C ALA A 223 -25.86 -10.82 -17.21
N SER A 224 -25.73 -10.99 -15.89
CA SER A 224 -26.91 -11.12 -15.02
C SER A 224 -27.64 -9.78 -14.87
N SER A 225 -28.95 -9.79 -15.10
CA SER A 225 -29.77 -8.58 -15.20
C SER A 225 -29.99 -7.83 -13.86
N ASP A 226 -29.38 -8.29 -12.76
CA ASP A 226 -29.34 -7.61 -11.46
C ASP A 226 -28.10 -6.69 -11.29
N VAL A 227 -27.16 -6.67 -12.26
CA VAL A 227 -25.98 -5.78 -12.21
C VAL A 227 -26.38 -4.33 -12.52
N GLY A 228 -26.85 -3.62 -11.49
CA GLY A 228 -27.23 -2.22 -11.59
C GLY A 228 -26.03 -1.25 -11.63
N SER A 229 -25.89 -0.53 -12.74
CA SER A 229 -25.32 0.83 -12.83
C SER A 229 -23.95 1.06 -12.17
N HIS A 230 -22.86 0.63 -12.82
CA HIS A 230 -21.47 1.05 -12.54
C HIS A 230 -21.10 1.12 -11.03
N GLY A 231 -21.56 0.12 -10.27
CA GLY A 231 -21.11 -0.14 -8.90
C GLY A 231 -19.75 -0.84 -8.89
N PRO A 232 -18.95 -0.71 -7.81
CA PRO A 232 -17.55 -1.08 -7.83
C PRO A 232 -17.35 -2.60 -7.79
N LEU A 233 -16.48 -3.10 -8.69
CA LEU A 233 -16.15 -4.51 -8.98
C LEU A 233 -17.29 -5.49 -8.66
N SER A 234 -18.13 -5.76 -9.66
CA SER A 234 -19.06 -6.87 -9.60
C SER A 234 -18.32 -8.18 -9.29
N ILE A 235 -18.98 -9.09 -8.56
CA ILE A 235 -18.47 -10.45 -8.34
C ILE A 235 -18.59 -11.20 -9.66
N GLN A 236 -17.50 -11.24 -10.42
CA GLN A 236 -17.50 -11.83 -11.77
C GLN A 236 -17.04 -13.30 -11.68
N PRO A 237 -17.77 -14.25 -12.29
CA PRO A 237 -17.27 -15.60 -12.47
C PRO A 237 -16.10 -15.58 -13.47
N GLY A 238 -15.12 -16.45 -13.26
CA GLY A 238 -13.94 -16.53 -14.11
C GLY A 238 -13.06 -17.72 -13.78
N ILE A 239 -11.90 -17.71 -14.41
CA ILE A 239 -10.92 -18.80 -14.39
C ILE A 239 -9.68 -18.29 -13.69
N HIS A 240 -9.16 -19.02 -12.68
CA HIS A 240 -7.80 -18.80 -12.20
C HIS A 240 -6.86 -19.94 -12.61
N MET A 241 -5.78 -19.55 -13.29
CA MET A 241 -4.67 -20.33 -13.76
C MET A 241 -3.43 -20.10 -12.89
N ARG A 242 -2.95 -21.13 -12.18
CA ARG A 242 -1.68 -21.16 -11.45
C ARG A 242 -0.65 -21.95 -12.24
N TRP A 243 0.61 -21.52 -12.32
CA TRP A 243 1.72 -22.36 -12.81
C TRP A 243 3.09 -21.94 -12.28
N ARG A 244 4.14 -22.70 -12.59
CA ARG A 244 5.55 -22.29 -12.41
C ARG A 244 6.27 -22.30 -13.74
N VAL A 245 7.23 -21.41 -13.89
CA VAL A 245 7.95 -21.12 -15.14
C VAL A 245 9.43 -20.84 -14.86
N ALA A 246 10.32 -21.23 -15.77
CA ALA A 246 11.73 -20.87 -15.74
C ALA A 246 11.95 -19.49 -16.38
N MET A 247 12.84 -18.69 -15.80
CA MET A 247 13.18 -17.36 -16.30
C MET A 247 14.25 -17.42 -17.38
N GLU A 248 14.05 -16.65 -18.46
CA GLU A 248 14.98 -16.65 -19.60
C GLU A 248 16.33 -16.06 -19.20
N THR A 249 17.40 -16.81 -19.44
CA THR A 249 18.77 -16.39 -19.09
C THR A 249 19.38 -15.52 -20.19
N GLY A 250 18.76 -14.37 -20.43
CA GLY A 250 19.16 -13.40 -21.45
C GLY A 250 20.47 -12.69 -21.10
N SER A 251 21.52 -12.88 -21.89
CA SER A 251 22.84 -12.24 -21.75
C SER A 251 23.63 -12.50 -20.45
N GLY A 252 23.06 -13.21 -19.48
CA GLY A 252 23.63 -13.48 -18.16
C GLY A 252 22.75 -13.02 -16.99
N GLU A 253 21.64 -12.34 -17.29
CA GLU A 253 20.58 -11.96 -16.35
C GLU A 253 19.39 -12.92 -16.53
N HIS A 254 18.60 -13.13 -15.48
CA HIS A 254 17.42 -14.00 -15.50
C HIS A 254 16.18 -13.11 -15.51
N ASN A 255 15.44 -13.10 -16.62
CA ASN A 255 14.29 -12.21 -16.80
C ASN A 255 13.02 -13.02 -17.09
N TYR A 256 11.87 -12.52 -16.64
CA TYR A 256 10.56 -13.07 -16.96
C TYR A 256 9.66 -11.99 -17.56
N ALA A 257 9.30 -12.15 -18.84
CA ALA A 257 8.24 -11.37 -19.45
C ALA A 257 6.89 -11.97 -19.01
N TYR A 258 6.17 -11.26 -18.15
CA TYR A 258 4.77 -11.57 -17.87
C TYR A 258 3.90 -10.97 -18.99
N PRO A 259 3.16 -11.78 -19.76
CA PRO A 259 2.33 -11.29 -20.85
C PRO A 259 1.09 -10.59 -20.29
N LEU A 260 0.93 -9.29 -20.56
CA LEU A 260 -0.28 -8.56 -20.14
C LEU A 260 -1.55 -9.03 -20.85
N GLY A 261 -1.42 -9.75 -21.97
CA GLY A 261 -2.42 -10.71 -22.46
C GLY A 261 -3.69 -10.10 -23.06
N THR A 262 -3.97 -10.44 -24.32
CA THR A 262 -5.24 -10.17 -25.03
C THR A 262 -5.68 -8.71 -25.17
N GLY A 263 -5.01 -7.71 -24.61
CA GLY A 263 -5.38 -6.29 -24.77
C GLY A 263 -5.62 -5.87 -26.24
N SER A 264 -4.78 -6.29 -27.19
CA SER A 264 -4.95 -5.97 -28.61
C SER A 264 -6.12 -6.68 -29.31
N ALA A 265 -6.68 -7.73 -28.68
CA ALA A 265 -7.76 -8.57 -29.22
C ALA A 265 -9.17 -8.02 -28.96
N TRP A 266 -9.35 -7.25 -27.89
CA TRP A 266 -10.66 -6.77 -27.46
C TRP A 266 -11.14 -5.55 -28.25
N ALA A 267 -12.41 -5.56 -28.64
CA ALA A 267 -13.08 -4.40 -29.24
C ALA A 267 -13.37 -3.28 -28.22
N HIS A 268 -13.40 -3.64 -26.93
CA HIS A 268 -13.67 -2.75 -25.79
C HIS A 268 -12.45 -2.71 -24.84
N PRO A 269 -12.28 -1.66 -24.01
CA PRO A 269 -11.23 -1.62 -23.00
C PRO A 269 -11.49 -2.58 -21.83
N ILE A 270 -10.48 -3.32 -21.37
CA ILE A 270 -10.55 -4.12 -20.13
C ILE A 270 -10.85 -3.17 -18.94
N GLU A 271 -11.84 -3.52 -18.09
CA GLU A 271 -12.26 -2.66 -16.98
C GLU A 271 -11.12 -2.44 -15.98
N VAL A 272 -10.51 -3.53 -15.50
CA VAL A 272 -9.36 -3.53 -14.60
C VAL A 272 -8.39 -4.67 -14.92
N THR A 273 -7.12 -4.33 -15.14
CA THR A 273 -6.00 -5.27 -15.05
C THR A 273 -5.15 -4.94 -13.83
N ARG A 274 -4.88 -5.92 -12.97
CA ARG A 274 -3.95 -5.82 -11.82
C ARG A 274 -2.84 -6.85 -11.98
N VAL A 275 -1.58 -6.42 -11.86
CA VAL A 275 -0.43 -7.34 -11.82
C VAL A 275 0.42 -7.04 -10.58
N TYR A 276 0.60 -8.05 -9.75
CA TYR A 276 1.43 -8.04 -8.55
C TYR A 276 2.71 -8.83 -8.83
N VAL A 277 3.86 -8.31 -8.40
CA VAL A 277 5.16 -8.99 -8.43
C VAL A 277 5.69 -9.06 -7.01
N VAL A 278 6.07 -10.26 -6.56
CA VAL A 278 6.43 -10.52 -5.15
C VAL A 278 7.74 -11.28 -5.08
N ALA A 279 8.72 -10.76 -4.34
CA ALA A 279 9.98 -11.44 -4.03
C ALA A 279 10.14 -11.68 -2.53
N PRO A 280 10.66 -12.85 -2.11
CA PRO A 280 10.82 -13.22 -0.70
C PRO A 280 11.93 -12.40 -0.01
N PRO A 281 11.97 -12.36 1.34
CA PRO A 281 12.98 -11.57 2.06
C PRO A 281 14.40 -12.00 1.73
N GLY A 282 15.20 -11.08 1.17
CA GLY A 282 16.58 -11.34 0.75
C GLY A 282 16.77 -11.41 -0.77
N LEU A 283 15.68 -11.46 -1.55
CA LEU A 283 15.67 -11.21 -2.98
C LEU A 283 14.95 -9.88 -3.29
N ASP A 284 15.23 -9.34 -4.47
CA ASP A 284 14.74 -8.07 -4.96
C ASP A 284 14.76 -8.08 -6.50
N PHE A 285 14.10 -7.12 -7.14
CA PHE A 285 13.83 -7.15 -8.58
C PHE A 285 13.59 -5.76 -9.17
N GLU A 286 13.81 -5.62 -10.47
CA GLU A 286 13.38 -4.48 -11.28
C GLU A 286 12.16 -4.87 -12.12
N VAL A 287 11.34 -3.89 -12.51
CA VAL A 287 10.16 -4.10 -13.35
C VAL A 287 10.07 -3.00 -14.42
N ASP A 288 10.17 -3.37 -15.68
CA ASP A 288 9.73 -2.53 -16.80
C ASP A 288 8.27 -2.90 -17.12
N TYR A 289 7.43 -1.88 -17.34
CA TYR A 289 5.99 -2.03 -17.56
C TYR A 289 5.49 -0.89 -18.46
N PRO A 290 4.42 -1.09 -19.25
CA PRO A 290 3.93 -0.05 -20.14
C PRO A 290 3.14 1.03 -19.37
N GLU A 291 3.47 2.30 -19.59
CA GLU A 291 2.82 3.47 -18.96
C GLU A 291 1.56 3.92 -19.73
N LEU A 292 0.48 3.15 -19.59
CA LEU A 292 -0.72 3.30 -20.42
C LEU A 292 -1.77 4.25 -19.81
N GLY A 293 -1.90 5.43 -20.42
CA GLY A 293 -2.92 6.43 -20.05
C GLY A 293 -2.38 7.48 -19.09
N GLN A 294 -3.24 7.98 -18.19
CA GLN A 294 -2.82 8.89 -17.13
C GLN A 294 -2.17 8.13 -15.96
N ASP A 295 -0.98 8.57 -15.53
CA ASP A 295 -0.39 8.15 -14.27
C ASP A 295 -1.19 8.71 -13.07
N LEU A 296 -1.65 7.81 -12.20
CA LEU A 296 -2.26 8.10 -10.91
C LEU A 296 -1.50 7.46 -9.73
N SER A 297 -0.26 7.02 -9.97
CA SER A 297 0.68 6.56 -8.94
C SER A 297 0.86 7.62 -7.86
N GLY A 298 0.79 7.20 -6.60
CA GLY A 298 0.90 8.11 -5.45
C GLY A 298 -0.21 9.18 -5.33
N TYR A 299 -1.25 9.21 -6.19
CA TYR A 299 -2.25 10.28 -6.17
C TYR A 299 -3.11 10.25 -4.90
N GLY A 300 -2.83 11.18 -3.98
CA GLY A 300 -3.43 11.29 -2.65
C GLY A 300 -4.82 11.92 -2.60
N GLY A 301 -5.76 11.47 -3.45
CA GLY A 301 -7.16 11.90 -3.37
C GLY A 301 -7.80 11.46 -2.04
N GLN A 302 -8.32 12.41 -1.25
CA GLN A 302 -8.98 12.10 0.04
C GLN A 302 -10.42 11.58 -0.14
N THR A 303 -10.59 10.43 -0.78
CA THR A 303 -11.86 9.68 -0.82
C THR A 303 -12.05 8.90 0.48
N PHE A 304 -12.57 9.59 1.51
CA PHE A 304 -12.67 9.17 2.93
C PHE A 304 -13.30 7.78 3.25
N TYR A 305 -13.82 7.04 2.27
CA TYR A 305 -14.61 5.81 2.48
C TYR A 305 -14.37 4.68 1.45
N HIS A 306 -13.33 4.76 0.62
CA HIS A 306 -13.19 3.88 -0.54
C HIS A 306 -11.83 3.16 -0.57
N GLN A 307 -11.82 1.93 -0.03
CA GLN A 307 -10.73 0.95 -0.12
C GLN A 307 -10.75 0.26 -1.50
N TRP A 308 -10.36 1.01 -2.52
CA TRP A 308 -10.27 0.54 -3.90
C TRP A 308 -8.93 1.03 -4.48
N PRO A 309 -8.29 0.31 -5.42
CA PRO A 309 -7.09 0.83 -6.09
C PRO A 309 -7.38 2.23 -6.65
N LYS A 310 -6.39 3.14 -6.53
CA LYS A 310 -6.50 4.63 -6.62
C LYS A 310 -7.07 5.22 -7.94
N ILE A 311 -7.54 4.36 -8.82
CA ILE A 311 -7.68 4.54 -10.26
C ILE A 311 -9.10 4.27 -10.78
N LEU A 312 -9.93 3.54 -10.00
CA LEU A 312 -11.30 3.10 -10.34
C LEU A 312 -12.34 4.24 -10.54
N TYR A 313 -11.90 5.50 -10.59
CA TYR A 313 -12.71 6.68 -10.87
C TYR A 313 -12.02 7.63 -11.88
N ALA A 314 -11.05 7.14 -12.67
CA ALA A 314 -10.47 7.93 -13.75
C ALA A 314 -11.50 8.18 -14.86
N GLU A 315 -11.46 9.37 -15.46
CA GLU A 315 -12.38 9.77 -16.55
C GLU A 315 -12.01 9.13 -17.91
N GLY A 316 -11.03 8.23 -17.94
CA GLY A 316 -10.50 7.53 -19.11
C GLY A 316 -9.35 6.58 -18.75
N PRO A 317 -8.58 6.08 -19.75
CA PRO A 317 -7.50 5.13 -19.53
C PRO A 317 -6.43 5.66 -18.59
N ALA A 318 -6.01 4.83 -17.64
CA ALA A 318 -5.02 5.20 -16.63
C ALA A 318 -4.18 4.00 -16.17
N PHE A 319 -3.07 4.29 -15.48
CA PHE A 319 -2.32 3.32 -14.69
C PHE A 319 -1.93 3.89 -13.31
N ALA A 320 -1.69 3.00 -12.34
CA ALA A 320 -1.19 3.36 -11.02
C ALA A 320 -0.29 2.25 -10.45
N VAL A 321 0.88 2.64 -9.95
CA VAL A 321 1.90 1.75 -9.38
C VAL A 321 2.01 1.93 -7.87
N GLU A 322 2.19 0.82 -7.15
CA GLU A 322 2.47 0.77 -5.72
C GLU A 322 3.63 -0.20 -5.43
N ASN A 323 4.45 0.12 -4.43
CA ASN A 323 5.61 -0.68 -4.01
C ASN A 323 5.66 -0.70 -2.48
N ALA A 324 5.99 -1.85 -1.88
CA ALA A 324 6.07 -2.04 -0.44
C ALA A 324 7.15 -3.07 -0.07
N VAL A 325 7.85 -2.83 1.04
CA VAL A 325 8.89 -3.72 1.58
C VAL A 325 8.46 -4.23 2.96
N GLY A 326 7.74 -5.35 2.95
CA GLY A 326 7.12 -5.96 4.12
C GLY A 326 7.86 -7.18 4.65
N ASP A 327 7.21 -7.91 5.55
CA ASP A 327 7.77 -9.12 6.18
C ASP A 327 7.77 -10.33 5.20
N PHE A 328 7.04 -10.21 4.10
CA PHE A 328 7.04 -11.11 2.95
C PHE A 328 8.15 -10.81 1.94
N GLY A 329 8.94 -9.76 2.15
CA GLY A 329 9.89 -9.23 1.17
C GLY A 329 9.30 -8.04 0.40
N ARG A 330 9.68 -7.88 -0.88
CA ARG A 330 9.21 -6.77 -1.72
C ARG A 330 7.95 -7.18 -2.50
N ILE A 331 6.95 -6.31 -2.49
CA ILE A 331 5.72 -6.39 -3.27
C ILE A 331 5.64 -5.15 -4.14
N TRP A 332 5.51 -5.33 -5.45
CA TRP A 332 5.19 -4.31 -6.42
C TRP A 332 3.82 -4.63 -7.04
N ARG A 333 3.00 -3.62 -7.35
CA ARG A 333 1.72 -3.78 -8.06
C ARG A 333 1.55 -2.67 -9.07
N VAL A 334 1.20 -3.02 -10.31
CA VAL A 334 0.56 -2.08 -11.25
C VAL A 334 -0.94 -2.38 -11.33
N THR A 335 -1.73 -1.33 -11.54
CA THR A 335 -3.15 -1.43 -11.84
C THR A 335 -3.46 -0.53 -13.03
N TYR A 336 -3.99 -1.13 -14.10
CA TYR A 336 -4.54 -0.45 -15.25
C TYR A 336 -6.06 -0.39 -15.13
N TYR A 337 -6.66 0.66 -15.69
CA TYR A 337 -8.11 0.85 -15.72
C TYR A 337 -8.52 1.35 -17.10
N MET A 338 -9.58 0.76 -17.67
CA MET A 338 -10.11 1.08 -19.01
C MET A 338 -9.01 1.09 -20.08
N SER A 339 -8.15 0.07 -20.09
CA SER A 339 -6.91 0.08 -20.87
C SER A 339 -6.56 -1.31 -21.40
N ASN A 340 -6.20 -1.36 -22.68
CA ASN A 340 -5.86 -2.58 -23.41
C ASN A 340 -4.35 -2.71 -23.54
N ALA A 341 -3.73 -3.32 -22.53
CA ALA A 341 -2.29 -3.52 -22.49
C ALA A 341 -1.85 -4.72 -23.33
N SER A 342 -0.96 -4.47 -24.29
CA SER A 342 -0.38 -5.50 -25.17
C SER A 342 1.12 -5.69 -24.98
N GLU A 343 1.81 -4.78 -24.30
CA GLU A 343 3.25 -4.88 -24.03
C GLU A 343 3.48 -5.66 -22.73
N ASP A 344 4.50 -6.52 -22.69
CA ASP A 344 4.77 -7.38 -21.53
C ASP A 344 5.30 -6.58 -20.32
N ILE A 345 5.06 -7.09 -19.11
CA ILE A 345 5.75 -6.62 -17.89
C ILE A 345 7.04 -7.44 -17.75
N LEU A 346 8.19 -6.82 -17.94
CA LEU A 346 9.49 -7.48 -17.80
C LEU A 346 9.93 -7.43 -16.33
N ILE A 347 10.13 -8.60 -15.73
CA ILE A 347 10.51 -8.77 -14.33
C ILE A 347 11.93 -9.31 -14.28
N SER A 348 12.83 -8.53 -13.68
CA SER A 348 14.28 -8.79 -13.67
C SER A 348 14.76 -8.95 -12.22
N PRO A 349 14.68 -10.15 -11.61
CA PRO A 349 15.30 -10.42 -10.30
C PRO A 349 16.81 -10.21 -10.30
N PHE A 350 17.34 -9.84 -9.14
CA PHE A 350 18.77 -9.82 -8.89
C PHE A 350 19.11 -10.38 -7.50
N SER A 351 20.26 -11.05 -7.40
CA SER A 351 20.67 -11.77 -6.20
C SER A 351 21.00 -10.80 -5.05
N GLY A 352 20.07 -10.62 -4.12
CA GLY A 352 20.24 -9.77 -2.93
C GLY A 352 19.15 -8.72 -2.77
N ILE A 353 19.49 -7.63 -2.07
CA ILE A 353 18.59 -6.51 -1.78
C ILE A 353 19.21 -5.24 -2.40
N SER A 354 18.41 -4.43 -3.13
CA SER A 354 18.86 -3.16 -3.68
C SER A 354 19.17 -2.13 -2.60
N THR A 355 19.93 -1.09 -2.96
CA THR A 355 20.18 0.05 -2.06
C THR A 355 18.90 0.80 -1.67
N GLU A 356 17.88 0.80 -2.53
CA GLU A 356 16.57 1.40 -2.27
C GLU A 356 15.82 0.60 -1.21
N THR A 357 15.58 -0.69 -1.47
CA THR A 357 14.92 -1.63 -0.54
C THR A 357 15.66 -1.72 0.80
N GLN A 358 17.00 -1.67 0.81
CA GLN A 358 17.76 -1.57 2.06
C GLN A 358 17.49 -0.26 2.80
N SER A 359 17.46 0.88 2.11
CA SER A 359 17.21 2.18 2.73
C SER A 359 15.81 2.29 3.34
N ASP A 360 14.80 1.68 2.70
CA ASP A 360 13.44 1.59 3.24
C ASP A 360 13.35 0.69 4.47
N LEU A 361 14.09 -0.42 4.49
CA LEU A 361 14.21 -1.30 5.67
C LEU A 361 14.93 -0.62 6.83
N GLU A 362 15.92 0.22 6.57
CA GLU A 362 16.60 1.02 7.60
C GLU A 362 15.71 2.16 8.11
N LEU A 363 14.98 2.84 7.21
CA LEU A 363 13.99 3.86 7.55
C LEU A 363 12.82 3.27 8.37
N ARG A 364 12.36 2.05 8.04
CA ARG A 364 11.33 1.30 8.80
C ARG A 364 11.79 1.05 10.23
N LYS A 365 13.00 0.50 10.42
CA LYS A 365 13.60 0.26 11.74
C LYS A 365 13.78 1.56 12.54
N PHE A 366 14.23 2.64 11.89
CA PHE A 366 14.35 3.94 12.53
C PHE A 366 12.99 4.49 12.99
N GLN A 367 11.97 4.45 12.12
CA GLN A 367 10.62 4.92 12.44
C GLN A 367 9.99 4.13 13.61
N GLU A 368 10.16 2.80 13.63
CA GLU A 368 9.69 1.96 14.73
C GLU A 368 10.36 2.31 16.06
N VAL A 369 11.70 2.34 16.09
CA VAL A 369 12.47 2.67 17.29
C VAL A 369 12.20 4.10 17.77
N ALA A 370 12.09 5.07 16.86
CA ALA A 370 11.77 6.45 17.18
C ALA A 370 10.33 6.58 17.74
N SER A 371 9.35 5.89 17.16
CA SER A 371 7.96 5.84 17.65
C SER A 371 7.91 5.30 19.09
N ILE A 372 8.56 4.16 19.35
CA ILE A 372 8.63 3.54 20.69
C ILE A 372 9.36 4.44 21.69
N ALA A 373 10.49 5.04 21.30
CA ALA A 373 11.29 5.90 22.16
C ALA A 373 10.62 7.26 22.46
N SER A 374 9.76 7.76 21.58
CA SER A 374 9.08 9.06 21.75
C SER A 374 8.20 9.09 23.01
N TRP A 375 7.57 7.96 23.38
CA TRP A 375 6.73 7.85 24.58
C TRP A 375 7.49 8.13 25.91
N PRO A 376 8.56 7.39 26.28
CA PRO A 376 9.33 7.70 27.48
C PRO A 376 10.06 9.05 27.39
N ILE A 377 10.54 9.46 26.20
CA ILE A 377 11.21 10.76 26.02
C ILE A 377 10.24 11.92 26.32
N SER A 378 9.02 11.87 25.78
CA SER A 378 7.92 12.81 26.04
C SER A 378 7.58 12.89 27.53
N LEU A 379 7.35 11.73 28.16
CA LEU A 379 6.98 11.64 29.57
C LEU A 379 8.08 12.21 30.48
N ILE A 380 9.33 11.78 30.30
CA ILE A 380 10.48 12.23 31.11
C ILE A 380 10.75 13.72 30.87
N GLY A 381 10.75 14.17 29.61
CA GLY A 381 10.94 15.57 29.24
C GLY A 381 9.90 16.49 29.88
N SER A 382 8.62 16.11 29.82
CA SER A 382 7.53 16.89 30.43
C SER A 382 7.68 16.99 31.96
N ILE A 383 8.00 15.89 32.64
CA ILE A 383 8.22 15.87 34.11
C ILE A 383 9.42 16.75 34.49
N LEU A 384 10.54 16.68 33.76
CA LEU A 384 11.72 17.52 34.02
C LEU A 384 11.40 19.01 33.85
N ILE A 385 10.67 19.37 32.78
CA ILE A 385 10.26 20.75 32.50
C ILE A 385 9.27 21.26 33.56
N TRP A 386 8.32 20.43 34.00
CA TRP A 386 7.42 20.76 35.11
C TRP A 386 8.16 21.00 36.41
N VAL A 387 9.07 20.11 36.81
CA VAL A 387 9.84 20.23 38.05
C VAL A 387 10.74 21.48 38.04
N PHE A 388 11.32 21.81 36.89
CA PHE A 388 12.06 23.06 36.69
C PHE A 388 11.16 24.31 36.83
N ALA A 389 10.03 24.35 36.12
CA ALA A 389 9.08 25.47 36.19
C ALA A 389 8.50 25.64 37.59
N TRP A 390 8.15 24.54 38.27
CA TRP A 390 7.69 24.50 39.65
C TRP A 390 8.72 25.14 40.59
N ARG A 391 9.98 24.70 40.53
CA ARG A 391 11.06 25.26 41.33
C ARG A 391 11.21 26.76 41.11
N PHE A 392 11.30 27.18 39.85
CA PHE A 392 11.55 28.56 39.46
C PHE A 392 10.44 29.50 39.95
N ILE A 393 9.18 29.22 39.61
CA ILE A 393 8.05 30.08 39.97
C ILE A 393 7.75 30.02 41.46
N MET A 394 7.70 28.83 42.09
CA MET A 394 7.33 28.73 43.51
C MET A 394 8.38 29.38 44.41
N SER A 395 9.67 29.26 44.07
CA SER A 395 10.72 29.98 44.81
C SER A 395 10.63 31.48 44.57
N ARG A 396 10.56 31.93 43.31
CA ARG A 396 10.60 33.37 42.98
C ARG A 396 9.33 34.14 43.36
N PHE A 397 8.16 33.50 43.30
CA PHE A 397 6.86 34.16 43.46
C PHE A 397 6.23 33.96 44.84
N LEU A 398 6.50 32.85 45.52
CA LEU A 398 6.02 32.59 46.89
C LEU A 398 7.12 32.71 47.97
N GLY A 399 8.39 32.86 47.58
CA GLY A 399 9.51 32.94 48.53
C GLY A 399 9.90 31.60 49.14
N LEU A 400 9.60 30.49 48.46
CA LEU A 400 9.85 29.13 48.99
C LEU A 400 11.29 28.69 48.70
N GLU A 401 12.05 28.50 49.77
CA GLU A 401 13.37 27.88 49.73
C GLU A 401 13.22 26.36 49.58
N TYR A 402 13.49 25.88 48.36
CA TYR A 402 13.56 24.46 48.04
C TYR A 402 15.01 24.08 47.72
N GLU A 403 15.51 23.00 48.32
CA GLU A 403 16.75 22.35 47.88
C GLU A 403 16.44 21.26 46.86
N TRP A 404 17.32 21.04 45.88
CA TRP A 404 17.14 20.00 44.86
C TRP A 404 17.13 18.57 45.43
N LEU A 405 17.75 18.35 46.59
CA LEU A 405 17.78 17.05 47.28
C LEU A 405 16.67 16.91 48.33
N SER A 406 15.83 17.94 48.53
CA SER A 406 14.78 17.90 49.55
C SER A 406 13.64 16.97 49.12
N THR A 407 13.35 15.95 49.92
CA THR A 407 12.17 15.07 49.72
C THR A 407 10.87 15.85 49.68
N ARG A 408 10.79 16.98 50.40
CA ARG A 408 9.66 17.92 50.37
C ARG A 408 9.53 18.59 48.99
N PHE A 409 10.63 19.00 48.36
CA PHE A 409 10.58 19.60 47.02
C PHE A 409 9.98 18.63 45.99
N TRP A 410 10.50 17.40 45.93
CA TRP A 410 10.00 16.37 45.01
C TRP A 410 8.57 15.92 45.34
N GLY A 411 8.24 15.73 46.61
CA GLY A 411 6.89 15.37 47.05
C GLY A 411 5.84 16.45 46.73
N GLU A 412 6.20 17.73 46.80
CA GLU A 412 5.32 18.81 46.35
C GLU A 412 5.27 18.89 44.80
N ALA A 413 6.41 18.95 44.11
CA ALA A 413 6.45 19.13 42.66
C ALA A 413 5.79 17.96 41.90
N LEU A 414 6.14 16.71 42.24
CA LEU A 414 5.56 15.52 41.61
C LEU A 414 4.15 15.24 42.11
N GLY A 415 3.83 15.53 43.38
CA GLY A 415 2.48 15.35 43.92
C GLY A 415 1.43 16.16 43.16
N TRP A 416 1.77 17.39 42.77
CA TRP A 416 0.89 18.22 41.93
C TRP A 416 1.00 17.94 40.43
N ALA A 417 2.09 17.32 39.95
CA ALA A 417 2.17 16.78 38.59
C ALA A 417 1.19 15.60 38.44
N PHE A 418 1.32 14.56 39.27
CA PHE A 418 0.53 13.33 39.17
C PHE A 418 -0.96 13.50 39.54
N LEU A 419 -1.33 14.57 40.25
CA LEU A 419 -2.73 14.89 40.48
C LEU A 419 -3.48 15.14 39.15
N TYR A 420 -2.83 15.76 38.15
CA TYR A 420 -3.45 16.02 36.86
C TYR A 420 -3.78 14.73 36.08
N PRO A 421 -2.86 13.79 35.82
CA PRO A 421 -3.18 12.47 35.28
C PRO A 421 -4.23 11.72 36.08
N ALA A 422 -4.18 11.70 37.41
CA ALA A 422 -5.17 10.99 38.22
C ALA A 422 -6.60 11.54 38.02
N VAL A 423 -6.73 12.87 37.98
CA VAL A 423 -8.01 13.55 37.74
C VAL A 423 -8.45 13.40 36.28
N ASN A 424 -7.53 13.45 35.31
CA ASN A 424 -7.83 13.21 33.89
C ASN A 424 -8.25 11.75 33.62
N ILE A 425 -7.68 10.76 34.32
CA ILE A 425 -8.10 9.36 34.23
C ILE A 425 -9.53 9.21 34.78
N ALA A 426 -9.85 9.85 35.90
CA ALA A 426 -11.23 9.89 36.40
C ALA A 426 -12.18 10.58 35.39
N ALA A 427 -11.74 11.63 34.71
CA ALA A 427 -12.48 12.29 33.63
C ALA A 427 -12.75 11.32 32.46
N ILE A 428 -11.73 10.57 32.02
CA ILE A 428 -11.83 9.60 30.92
C ILE A 428 -12.75 8.43 31.30
N VAL A 429 -12.71 7.94 32.54
CA VAL A 429 -13.66 6.91 33.02
C VAL A 429 -15.10 7.43 33.00
N VAL A 430 -15.34 8.67 33.45
CA VAL A 430 -16.67 9.31 33.34
C VAL A 430 -17.08 9.51 31.88
N LEU A 431 -16.16 9.89 31.00
CA LEU A 431 -16.41 10.04 29.56
C LEU A 431 -16.78 8.71 28.89
N LEU A 432 -16.07 7.62 29.21
CA LEU A 432 -16.37 6.27 28.70
C LEU A 432 -17.71 5.75 29.21
N LEU A 433 -18.08 6.07 30.45
CA LEU A 433 -19.42 5.77 30.98
C LEU A 433 -20.51 6.60 30.28
N LEU A 434 -20.26 7.87 29.94
CA LEU A 434 -21.19 8.73 29.21
C LEU A 434 -21.30 8.38 27.71
N PHE A 435 -20.24 7.87 27.10
CA PHE A 435 -20.20 7.45 25.69
C PHE A 435 -21.29 6.41 25.38
N ILE A 436 -21.50 5.45 26.28
CA ILE A 436 -22.54 4.41 26.24
C ILE A 436 -23.95 5.01 26.06
N PHE A 437 -24.19 6.25 26.51
CA PHE A 437 -25.50 6.90 26.49
C PHE A 437 -25.63 8.08 25.51
N THR A 438 -24.53 8.52 24.87
CA THR A 438 -24.52 9.82 24.14
C THR A 438 -23.98 9.77 22.71
N GLY A 439 -23.36 8.66 22.28
CA GLY A 439 -22.90 8.47 20.90
C GLY A 439 -21.63 9.28 20.53
N PRO A 440 -21.08 9.07 19.33
CA PRO A 440 -19.72 9.49 18.98
C PRO A 440 -19.52 11.01 18.96
N PHE A 441 -20.50 11.79 18.49
CA PHE A 441 -20.37 13.24 18.35
C PHE A 441 -20.43 14.00 19.68
N ALA A 442 -21.01 13.42 20.74
CA ALA A 442 -21.05 14.05 22.06
C ALA A 442 -19.69 14.01 22.79
N ILE A 443 -18.86 13.00 22.51
CA ILE A 443 -17.59 12.73 23.20
C ILE A 443 -16.70 13.97 23.24
N LEU A 444 -16.51 14.63 22.10
CA LEU A 444 -15.50 15.68 21.93
C LEU A 444 -15.83 16.94 22.75
N GLY A 445 -17.10 17.35 22.77
CA GLY A 445 -17.56 18.46 23.62
C GLY A 445 -17.48 18.14 25.11
N ILE A 446 -17.80 16.89 25.50
CA ILE A 446 -17.71 16.45 26.91
C ILE A 446 -16.24 16.36 27.35
N LEU A 447 -15.32 15.90 26.50
CA LEU A 447 -13.88 15.85 26.78
C LEU A 447 -13.31 17.25 27.06
N ILE A 448 -13.62 18.21 26.19
CA ILE A 448 -13.21 19.63 26.35
C ILE A 448 -13.79 20.22 27.64
N LEU A 449 -15.08 19.99 27.91
CA LEU A 449 -15.74 20.46 29.13
C LEU A 449 -15.10 19.87 30.40
N LEU A 450 -14.93 18.55 30.45
CA LEU A 450 -14.36 17.85 31.61
C LEU A 450 -12.93 18.32 31.91
N THR A 451 -12.04 18.31 30.90
CA THR A 451 -10.66 18.79 31.08
C THR A 451 -10.60 20.24 31.55
N THR A 452 -11.44 21.14 31.02
CA THR A 452 -11.52 22.54 31.48
C THR A 452 -11.97 22.63 32.94
N VAL A 453 -13.02 21.90 33.33
CA VAL A 453 -13.52 21.83 34.72
C VAL A 453 -12.46 21.28 35.67
N PHE A 454 -11.74 20.24 35.27
CA PHE A 454 -10.67 19.65 36.08
C PHE A 454 -9.42 20.53 36.16
N GLY A 455 -9.09 21.27 35.10
CA GLY A 455 -8.11 22.35 35.12
C GLY A 455 -8.41 23.39 36.22
N ILE A 456 -9.65 23.87 36.27
CA ILE A 456 -10.14 24.81 37.30
C ILE A 456 -10.13 24.17 38.70
N LEU A 457 -10.56 22.91 38.81
CA LEU A 457 -10.59 22.19 40.09
C LEU A 457 -9.19 22.04 40.70
N SER A 458 -8.17 21.73 39.89
CA SER A 458 -6.77 21.62 40.37
C SER A 458 -6.25 22.95 40.93
N ILE A 459 -6.52 24.08 40.24
CA ILE A 459 -6.20 25.43 40.74
C ILE A 459 -6.93 25.71 42.05
N PHE A 460 -8.22 25.35 42.15
CA PHE A 460 -9.03 25.51 43.36
C PHE A 460 -8.51 24.67 44.53
N LEU A 461 -8.11 23.42 44.28
CA LEU A 461 -7.53 22.53 45.29
C LEU A 461 -6.18 23.05 45.79
N PHE A 462 -5.28 23.50 44.90
CA PHE A 462 -4.01 24.11 45.29
C PHE A 462 -4.24 25.37 46.15
N SER A 463 -5.11 26.26 45.68
CA SER A 463 -5.45 27.52 46.33
C SER A 463 -6.09 27.34 47.71
N ASN A 464 -6.96 26.35 47.90
CA ASN A 464 -7.64 26.15 49.18
C ASN A 464 -6.89 25.21 50.15
N VAL A 465 -6.23 24.16 49.67
CA VAL A 465 -5.60 23.13 50.51
C VAL A 465 -4.12 23.41 50.78
N ARG A 466 -3.39 24.01 49.82
CA ARG A 466 -1.95 24.26 49.94
C ARG A 466 -1.62 25.67 50.43
N ALA A 467 -2.31 26.71 49.96
CA ALA A 467 -2.01 28.10 50.36
C ALA A 467 -1.96 28.32 51.89
N PRO A 468 -2.89 27.79 52.71
CA PRO A 468 -2.82 27.92 54.18
C PRO A 468 -1.59 27.24 54.79
N LYS A 469 -1.18 26.08 54.24
CA LYS A 469 0.01 25.32 54.68
C LYS A 469 1.33 25.99 54.26
N LEU A 470 1.27 26.96 53.35
CA LEU A 470 2.39 27.77 52.89
C LEU A 470 2.38 29.19 53.47
N GLY A 471 1.36 29.57 54.27
CA GLY A 471 1.23 30.91 54.85
C GLY A 471 0.94 32.04 53.84
N VAL A 472 0.53 31.73 52.61
CA VAL A 472 0.37 32.72 51.53
C VAL A 472 -1.11 32.98 51.19
N PRO A 473 -1.46 34.19 50.68
CA PRO A 473 -2.82 34.48 50.21
C PRO A 473 -3.25 33.55 49.07
N LYS A 474 -4.50 33.05 49.13
CA LYS A 474 -5.08 32.12 48.15
C LYS A 474 -4.87 32.54 46.69
N GLY A 475 -5.16 33.80 46.36
CA GLY A 475 -4.97 34.34 45.00
C GLY A 475 -3.50 34.34 44.54
N ARG A 476 -2.54 34.56 45.45
CA ARG A 476 -1.10 34.51 45.12
C ARG A 476 -0.63 33.07 44.87
N ALA A 477 -1.17 32.10 45.61
CA ALA A 477 -0.93 30.68 45.37
C ALA A 477 -1.53 30.20 44.04
N ALA A 478 -2.79 30.57 43.75
CA ALA A 478 -3.44 30.25 42.47
C ALA A 478 -2.65 30.82 41.28
N LEU A 479 -2.23 32.08 41.35
CA LEU A 479 -1.42 32.72 40.32
C LEU A 479 -0.03 32.08 40.16
N ALA A 480 0.64 31.71 41.26
CA ALA A 480 1.90 30.96 41.18
C ALA A 480 1.74 29.62 40.44
N TYR A 481 0.66 28.89 40.73
CA TYR A 481 0.36 27.61 40.09
C TYR A 481 0.04 27.75 38.59
N ILE A 482 -0.77 28.74 38.22
CA ILE A 482 -1.04 29.09 36.80
C ILE A 482 0.26 29.46 36.07
N LEU A 483 1.15 30.23 36.70
CA LEU A 483 2.45 30.59 36.12
C LEU A 483 3.39 29.38 35.95
N VAL A 484 3.32 28.36 36.81
CA VAL A 484 4.04 27.09 36.58
C VAL A 484 3.50 26.38 35.34
N VAL A 485 2.18 26.22 35.22
CA VAL A 485 1.53 25.55 34.08
C VAL A 485 1.89 26.26 32.77
N LEU A 486 1.76 27.59 32.73
CA LEU A 486 2.08 28.39 31.54
C LEU A 486 3.58 28.30 31.17
N LEU A 487 4.49 28.41 32.15
CA LEU A 487 5.93 28.31 31.89
C LEU A 487 6.34 26.90 31.41
N ALA A 488 5.80 25.85 32.02
CA ALA A 488 6.08 24.48 31.62
C ALA A 488 5.65 24.23 30.16
N ASN A 489 4.50 24.74 29.74
CA ASN A 489 4.01 24.58 28.37
C ASN A 489 4.72 25.49 27.35
N ALA A 490 5.09 26.71 27.75
CA ALA A 490 5.90 27.60 26.92
C ALA A 490 7.31 27.04 26.62
N ILE A 491 7.83 26.16 27.49
CA ILE A 491 9.08 25.42 27.27
C ILE A 491 8.82 24.11 26.52
N TYR A 492 7.81 23.34 26.92
CA TYR A 492 7.55 22.01 26.36
C TYR A 492 7.07 22.04 24.90
N LEU A 493 6.15 22.95 24.53
CA LEU A 493 5.56 22.95 23.19
C LEU A 493 6.60 23.22 22.07
N PRO A 494 7.52 24.20 22.18
CA PRO A 494 8.60 24.36 21.19
C PRO A 494 9.55 23.16 21.12
N ILE A 495 9.83 22.50 22.25
CA ILE A 495 10.71 21.30 22.28
C ILE A 495 10.01 20.11 21.61
N ALA A 496 8.72 19.89 21.89
CA ALA A 496 7.90 18.86 21.27
C ALA A 496 7.78 19.07 19.75
N LEU A 497 7.51 20.30 19.31
CA LEU A 497 7.45 20.65 17.88
C LEU A 497 8.81 20.51 17.19
N GLY A 498 9.91 20.90 17.85
CA GLY A 498 11.27 20.71 17.33
C GLY A 498 11.68 19.24 17.23
N TYR A 499 11.25 18.41 18.18
CA TYR A 499 11.46 16.96 18.15
C TYR A 499 10.63 16.29 17.05
N ALA A 500 9.36 16.67 16.88
CA ALA A 500 8.53 16.23 15.75
C ALA A 500 9.14 16.65 14.40
N ALA A 501 9.67 17.88 14.29
CA ALA A 501 10.34 18.35 13.08
C ALA A 501 11.58 17.51 12.75
N LEU A 502 12.44 17.25 13.74
CA LEU A 502 13.64 16.41 13.61
C LEU A 502 13.31 14.98 13.15
N LEU A 503 12.17 14.45 13.61
CA LEU A 503 11.66 13.13 13.25
C LEU A 503 10.83 13.11 11.94
N HIS A 504 10.71 14.23 11.23
CA HIS A 504 9.83 14.40 10.05
C HIS A 504 8.35 14.06 10.32
N ALA A 505 7.93 14.22 11.58
CA ALA A 505 6.61 13.90 12.12
C ALA A 505 5.69 15.11 12.33
N LEU A 506 6.04 16.28 11.76
CA LEU A 506 5.11 17.39 11.51
C LEU A 506 4.39 17.18 10.17
#